data_AF-A0A7C4Y9X4-F1
#
_entry.id   AF-A0A7C4Y9X4-F1
#
_cell.length_a   1.000
_cell.length_b   1.000
_cell.length_c   1.000
_cell.angle_alpha   90.00
_cell.angle_beta   90.00
_cell.angle_gamma   90.00
#
_symmetry.space_group_name_H-M   'P 1'
#
loop_
_entity.id
_entity.type
_entity.pdbx_description
1 polymer ?
#
loop_
_entity_poly.entity_id
_entity_poly.type
_entity_poly.pdbx_seq_one_letter_code
_entity_poly.pdbx_strand_id
1 'polypeptide(L)'
;MRKYGLFLLPAILVVAMANSQSAEVDPNSVKTDNKLANRVFKERNPTEDKTDLVEVNGLGSATFTVSNVADGTANSYRHSKRIILGLQTTAKGISYRLVFYGDDENIPYTVSLENSTMSLLYPSYMYDDIKQKIEQGLAQRKKIQIKVEQKKDGYREASILFL
;
A
#
# COMPACT_ATOMS: atom_id res chain seq x y z
N MET A 1 -7.49 -27.32 -64.28
CA MET A 1 -6.87 -26.50 -65.34
C MET A 1 -7.29 -25.04 -65.13
N ARG A 2 -6.34 -24.14 -64.88
CA ARG A 2 -6.57 -22.70 -64.70
C ARG A 2 -6.79 -22.04 -66.07
N LYS A 3 -7.82 -21.21 -66.21
CA LYS A 3 -7.89 -20.13 -67.22
C LYS A 3 -8.54 -18.89 -66.62
N TYR A 4 -7.89 -17.78 -66.89
CA TYR A 4 -8.13 -16.43 -66.39
C TYR A 4 -9.35 -15.78 -67.04
N GLY A 5 -10.04 -14.94 -66.30
CA GLY A 5 -11.09 -14.04 -66.81
C GLY A 5 -10.97 -12.69 -66.11
N LEU A 6 -10.16 -11.81 -66.72
CA LEU A 6 -10.02 -10.40 -66.39
C LEU A 6 -11.34 -9.69 -66.76
N PHE A 7 -11.98 -9.02 -65.81
CA PHE A 7 -13.01 -8.01 -66.11
C PHE A 7 -12.68 -6.73 -65.35
N LEU A 8 -12.70 -5.63 -66.10
CA LEU A 8 -12.33 -4.27 -65.74
C LEU A 8 -13.61 -3.41 -65.74
N LEU A 9 -13.64 -2.43 -64.83
CA LEU A 9 -14.46 -1.18 -64.78
C LEU A 9 -15.88 -1.25 -64.15
N PRO A 10 -16.43 -0.13 -63.60
CA PRO A 10 -15.86 1.20 -63.32
C PRO A 10 -16.07 1.70 -61.87
N ALA A 11 -15.50 2.88 -61.61
CA ALA A 11 -15.54 3.67 -60.39
C ALA A 11 -16.94 3.99 -59.84
N ILE A 12 -17.08 3.92 -58.52
CA ILE A 12 -18.07 4.70 -57.77
C ILE A 12 -17.31 5.47 -56.69
N LEU A 13 -17.19 6.78 -56.89
CA LEU A 13 -16.90 7.74 -55.83
C LEU A 13 -18.01 7.63 -54.77
N VAL A 14 -17.63 7.29 -53.54
CA VAL A 14 -18.39 7.71 -52.36
C VAL A 14 -17.45 8.55 -51.52
N VAL A 15 -17.52 9.86 -51.74
CA VAL A 15 -16.99 10.86 -50.82
C VAL A 15 -17.89 10.83 -49.59
N ALA A 16 -17.54 10.01 -48.60
CA ALA A 16 -18.10 10.14 -47.27
C ALA A 16 -17.41 11.35 -46.61
N MET A 17 -18.04 12.52 -46.74
CA MET A 17 -17.71 13.68 -45.91
C MET A 17 -18.05 13.34 -44.47
N ALA A 18 -17.06 12.82 -43.74
CA ALA A 18 -17.11 12.80 -42.28
C ALA A 18 -16.91 14.23 -41.81
N ASN A 19 -18.01 14.87 -41.39
CA ASN A 19 -18.01 16.10 -40.62
C ASN A 19 -17.12 15.93 -39.40
N SER A 20 -15.86 16.33 -39.54
CA SER A 20 -14.95 16.56 -38.44
C SER A 20 -15.39 17.87 -37.81
N GLN A 21 -16.39 17.81 -36.93
CA GLN A 21 -16.65 18.89 -36.00
C GLN A 21 -15.46 18.92 -35.05
N SER A 22 -14.50 19.80 -35.37
CA SER A 22 -13.48 20.26 -34.44
C SER A 22 -14.21 20.93 -33.28
N ALA A 23 -14.48 20.16 -32.23
CA ALA A 23 -14.92 20.71 -30.96
C ALA A 23 -13.80 21.64 -30.48
N GLU A 24 -14.11 22.93 -30.44
CA GLU A 24 -13.26 23.98 -29.91
C GLU A 24 -12.95 23.63 -28.45
N VAL A 25 -11.71 23.21 -28.18
CA VAL A 25 -11.27 22.87 -26.83
C VAL A 25 -10.94 24.18 -26.12
N ASP A 26 -11.77 24.53 -25.14
CA ASP A 26 -11.55 25.66 -24.23
C ASP A 26 -10.14 25.55 -23.58
N PRO A 27 -9.24 26.53 -23.80
CA PRO A 27 -7.89 26.53 -23.23
C PRO A 27 -7.86 26.65 -21.71
N ASN A 28 -8.99 26.99 -21.06
CA ASN A 28 -9.13 27.00 -19.60
C ASN A 28 -9.80 25.74 -19.03
N SER A 29 -10.07 24.72 -19.85
CA SER A 29 -10.41 23.40 -19.32
C SER A 29 -9.16 22.78 -18.68
N VAL A 30 -8.99 23.00 -17.37
CA VAL A 30 -8.08 22.21 -16.54
C VAL A 30 -8.59 20.77 -16.63
N LYS A 31 -8.05 20.02 -17.59
CA LYS A 31 -8.12 18.56 -17.59
C LYS A 31 -7.34 18.14 -16.37
N THR A 32 -8.04 17.96 -15.25
CA THR A 32 -7.50 17.23 -14.10
C THR A 32 -7.24 15.83 -14.60
N ASP A 33 -6.02 15.62 -15.08
CA ASP A 33 -5.58 14.36 -15.62
C ASP A 33 -5.55 13.40 -14.45
N ASN A 34 -6.62 12.60 -14.27
CA ASN A 34 -6.76 11.64 -13.19
C ASN A 34 -5.58 10.65 -13.14
N LYS A 35 -4.80 10.55 -14.22
CA LYS A 35 -3.53 9.81 -14.29
C LYS A 35 -2.38 10.51 -13.55
N LEU A 36 -2.32 11.84 -13.54
CA LEU A 36 -1.34 12.62 -12.77
C LEU A 36 -1.73 12.68 -11.29
N ALA A 37 -3.02 12.87 -10.98
CA ALA A 37 -3.51 12.83 -9.59
C ALA A 37 -3.24 11.47 -8.91
N ASN A 38 -3.39 10.36 -9.64
CA ASN A 38 -3.06 9.01 -9.14
C ASN A 38 -1.55 8.73 -9.00
N ARG A 39 -0.67 9.58 -9.54
CA ARG A 39 0.79 9.40 -9.43
C ARG A 39 1.40 10.14 -8.25
N VAL A 40 0.72 11.15 -7.72
CA VAL A 40 1.21 11.99 -6.61
C VAL A 40 0.82 11.44 -5.24
N PHE A 41 -0.27 10.67 -5.14
CA PHE A 41 -0.70 10.02 -3.90
C PHE A 41 -0.58 8.49 -4.03
N LYS A 42 0.57 7.93 -3.64
CA LYS A 42 0.85 6.49 -3.72
C LYS A 42 0.41 5.72 -2.48
N GLU A 43 -0.81 5.93 -2.03
CA GLU A 43 -1.46 4.98 -1.14
C GLU A 43 -2.87 4.71 -1.63
N ARG A 44 -2.97 3.70 -2.49
CA ARG A 44 -4.25 3.27 -3.06
C ARG A 44 -4.89 2.32 -2.06
N ASN A 45 -6.09 2.65 -1.60
CA ASN A 45 -6.95 1.69 -0.92
C ASN A 45 -7.14 0.46 -1.82
N PRO A 46 -7.32 -0.74 -1.24
CA PRO A 46 -7.60 -1.92 -2.04
C PRO A 46 -8.89 -1.71 -2.83
N THR A 47 -8.99 -2.34 -4.01
CA THR A 47 -10.17 -2.25 -4.88
C THR A 47 -11.42 -2.87 -4.24
N GLU A 48 -11.21 -3.81 -3.32
CA GLU A 48 -12.21 -4.57 -2.57
C GLU A 48 -11.73 -4.76 -1.13
N ASP A 49 -12.65 -5.07 -0.22
CA ASP A 49 -12.31 -5.35 1.17
C ASP A 49 -11.46 -6.62 1.27
N LYS A 50 -10.35 -6.52 1.97
CA LYS A 50 -9.34 -7.57 2.11
C LYS A 50 -9.07 -7.87 3.58
N THR A 51 -9.03 -9.14 3.91
CA THR A 51 -8.55 -9.63 5.21
C THR A 51 -7.42 -10.62 4.97
N ASP A 52 -6.24 -10.31 5.48
CA ASP A 52 -5.08 -11.19 5.45
C ASP A 52 -4.86 -11.78 6.85
N LEU A 53 -4.72 -13.10 6.93
CA LEU A 53 -4.36 -13.83 8.14
C LEU A 53 -3.01 -14.50 7.92
N VAL A 54 -2.04 -14.15 8.75
CA VAL A 54 -0.67 -14.65 8.63
C VAL A 54 -0.18 -15.20 9.96
N GLU A 55 0.40 -16.39 9.93
CA GLU A 55 0.92 -17.04 11.13
C GLU A 55 2.34 -16.55 11.44
N VAL A 56 2.60 -16.31 12.73
CA VAL A 56 3.90 -15.89 13.25
C VAL A 56 4.60 -17.10 13.84
N ASN A 57 5.76 -17.42 13.29
CA ASN A 57 6.58 -18.57 13.70
C ASN A 57 7.75 -18.15 14.61
N GLY A 58 8.07 -16.87 14.66
CA GLY A 58 9.25 -16.38 15.36
C GLY A 58 9.34 -14.86 15.40
N LEU A 59 10.20 -14.35 16.28
CA LEU A 59 10.63 -12.95 16.29
C LEU A 59 11.96 -12.81 15.56
N GLY A 60 12.08 -11.75 14.76
CA GLY A 60 13.33 -11.29 14.19
C GLY A 60 14.06 -10.32 15.11
N SER A 61 15.08 -9.65 14.57
CA SER A 61 15.83 -8.63 15.31
C SER A 61 14.96 -7.40 15.61
N ALA A 62 15.23 -6.79 16.77
CA ALA A 62 14.72 -5.47 17.11
C ALA A 62 15.74 -4.38 16.76
N THR A 63 15.29 -3.31 16.13
CA THR A 63 16.09 -2.12 15.82
C THR A 63 15.47 -0.92 16.51
N PHE A 64 16.28 -0.17 17.25
CA PHE A 64 15.87 1.05 17.94
C PHE A 64 16.43 2.24 17.18
N THR A 65 15.57 3.18 16.79
CA THR A 65 15.98 4.37 16.05
C THR A 65 15.47 5.62 16.74
N VAL A 66 16.31 6.65 16.72
CA VAL A 66 15.96 8.01 17.12
C VAL A 66 16.39 8.92 15.98
N SER A 67 15.53 9.83 15.57
CA SER A 67 15.81 10.80 14.51
C SER A 67 15.20 12.16 14.85
N ASN A 68 15.68 13.19 14.17
CA ASN A 68 15.12 14.53 14.22
C ASN A 68 15.33 15.20 12.86
N VAL A 69 14.47 16.15 12.53
CA VAL A 69 14.59 16.95 11.30
C VAL A 69 14.89 18.39 11.69
N ALA A 70 15.86 19.01 11.01
CA ALA A 70 16.14 20.44 11.12
C ALA A 70 15.66 21.11 9.82
N ASP A 71 14.38 21.44 9.78
CA ASP A 71 13.69 22.03 8.62
C ASP A 71 13.40 23.53 8.75
N GLY A 72 13.82 24.16 9.86
CA GLY A 72 13.56 25.56 10.18
C GLY A 72 12.13 25.85 10.64
N THR A 73 11.28 24.85 10.83
CA THR A 73 9.92 25.02 11.35
C THR A 73 9.89 24.97 12.88
N ALA A 74 8.72 25.28 13.47
CA ALA A 74 8.51 25.14 14.92
C ALA A 74 8.68 23.70 15.45
N ASN A 75 8.65 22.70 14.56
CA ASN A 75 8.89 21.29 14.90
C ASN A 75 10.33 20.85 14.64
N SER A 76 11.22 21.77 14.26
CA SER A 76 12.64 21.46 14.13
C SER A 76 13.20 20.88 15.42
N TYR A 77 14.08 19.89 15.28
CA TYR A 77 14.69 19.15 16.37
C TYR A 77 13.73 18.33 17.24
N ARG A 78 12.45 18.21 16.86
CA ARG A 78 11.56 17.25 17.52
C ARG A 78 12.06 15.84 17.28
N HIS A 79 12.33 15.12 18.37
CA HIS A 79 12.82 13.75 18.30
C HIS A 79 11.66 12.80 17.97
N SER A 80 11.90 11.93 16.99
CA SER A 80 11.08 10.76 16.66
C SER A 80 11.81 9.53 17.17
N LYS A 81 11.07 8.66 17.87
CA LYS A 81 11.59 7.40 18.44
C LYS A 81 10.81 6.25 17.83
N ARG A 82 11.51 5.24 17.30
CA ARG A 82 10.87 4.04 16.76
C ARG A 82 11.58 2.77 17.21
N ILE A 83 10.79 1.73 17.49
CA ILE A 83 11.28 0.38 17.69
C ILE A 83 10.73 -0.46 16.55
N ILE A 84 11.59 -1.11 15.79
CA ILE A 84 11.19 -1.98 14.68
C ILE A 84 11.49 -3.40 15.09
N LEU A 85 10.45 -4.22 15.22
CA LEU A 85 10.58 -5.65 15.53
C LEU A 85 10.19 -6.46 14.29
N GLY A 86 11.17 -7.15 13.70
CA GLY A 86 10.89 -8.07 12.60
C GLY A 86 10.07 -9.28 13.08
N LEU A 87 9.18 -9.79 12.23
CA LEU A 87 8.41 -11.00 12.48
C LEU A 87 8.79 -12.08 11.45
N GLN A 88 9.01 -13.29 11.91
CA GLN A 88 9.16 -14.46 11.05
C GLN A 88 7.77 -15.05 10.83
N THR A 89 7.30 -15.05 9.58
CA THR A 89 5.94 -15.47 9.24
C THR A 89 5.90 -16.56 8.17
N THR A 90 4.74 -17.18 8.01
CA THR A 90 4.49 -18.15 6.93
C THR A 90 4.23 -17.52 5.56
N ALA A 91 4.02 -16.20 5.50
CA ALA A 91 3.72 -15.49 4.27
C ALA A 91 4.95 -15.46 3.33
N LYS A 92 4.76 -15.88 2.08
CA LYS A 92 5.82 -15.81 1.05
C LYS A 92 5.77 -14.47 0.33
N GLY A 93 6.93 -13.83 0.18
CA GLY A 93 7.08 -12.61 -0.61
C GLY A 93 6.63 -11.31 0.08
N ILE A 94 6.15 -11.38 1.32
CA ILE A 94 5.85 -10.21 2.16
C ILE A 94 6.55 -10.38 3.50
N SER A 95 7.41 -9.42 3.85
CA SER A 95 8.04 -9.36 5.17
C SER A 95 7.13 -8.63 6.15
N TYR A 96 6.98 -9.14 7.36
CA TYR A 96 6.15 -8.51 8.39
C TYR A 96 7.04 -7.91 9.48
N ARG A 97 6.68 -6.72 9.96
CA ARG A 97 7.33 -6.07 11.09
C ARG A 97 6.33 -5.28 11.91
N LEU A 98 6.57 -5.23 13.21
CA LEU A 98 5.92 -4.29 14.11
C LEU A 98 6.77 -3.02 14.19
N VAL A 99 6.15 -1.87 14.07
CA VAL A 99 6.78 -0.56 14.19
C VAL A 99 6.13 0.15 15.36
N PHE A 100 6.88 0.32 16.43
CA PHE A 100 6.42 0.98 17.63
C PHE A 100 6.85 2.44 17.60
N TYR A 101 5.90 3.36 17.52
CA TYR A 101 6.15 4.80 17.38
C TYR A 101 6.04 5.53 18.72
N GLY A 102 6.77 6.64 18.86
CA GLY A 102 6.70 7.47 20.05
C GLY A 102 5.38 8.21 20.21
N ASP A 103 5.03 8.56 21.44
CA ASP A 103 3.76 9.24 21.79
C ASP A 103 3.60 10.61 21.10
N ASP A 104 4.72 11.17 20.65
CA ASP A 104 4.83 12.40 19.89
C ASP A 104 4.49 12.25 18.39
N GLU A 105 4.46 11.03 17.86
CA GLU A 105 4.20 10.81 16.44
C GLU A 105 2.71 10.72 16.15
N ASN A 106 2.24 11.54 15.20
CA ASN A 106 0.88 11.41 14.66
C ASN A 106 0.92 10.45 13.47
N ILE A 107 0.51 9.21 13.70
CA ILE A 107 0.48 8.16 12.69
C ILE A 107 -0.94 8.06 12.08
N PRO A 108 -1.11 8.31 10.77
CA PRO A 108 -2.43 8.34 10.15
C PRO A 108 -3.02 6.95 9.82
N TYR A 109 -2.22 5.88 9.89
CA TYR A 109 -2.64 4.52 9.56
C TYR A 109 -2.01 3.47 10.47
N THR A 110 -2.76 2.41 10.78
CA THR A 110 -2.28 1.28 11.61
C THR A 110 -1.46 0.27 10.79
N VAL A 111 -1.58 0.30 9.46
CA VAL A 111 -0.93 -0.64 8.54
C VAL A 111 -0.41 0.09 7.30
N SER A 112 0.84 -0.15 6.95
CA SER A 112 1.45 0.32 5.72
C SER A 112 2.16 -0.83 5.00
N LEU A 113 1.99 -0.91 3.68
CA LEU A 113 2.65 -1.86 2.81
C LEU A 113 3.57 -1.10 1.85
N GLU A 114 4.87 -1.18 2.09
CA GLU A 114 5.89 -0.53 1.26
C GLU A 114 6.94 -1.56 0.85
N ASN A 115 7.28 -1.63 -0.44
CA ASN A 115 8.35 -2.49 -0.96
C ASN A 115 8.29 -3.94 -0.42
N SER A 116 7.09 -4.55 -0.46
CA SER A 116 6.83 -5.89 0.06
C SER A 116 7.08 -6.08 1.56
N THR A 117 7.08 -5.00 2.32
CA THR A 117 7.17 -5.00 3.79
C THR A 117 5.87 -4.48 4.39
N MET A 118 5.14 -5.35 5.06
CA MET A 118 3.97 -5.01 5.86
C MET A 118 4.42 -4.50 7.23
N SER A 119 4.16 -3.23 7.50
CA SER A 119 4.46 -2.56 8.77
C SER A 119 3.17 -2.39 9.55
N LEU A 120 3.12 -2.96 10.75
CA LEU A 120 2.01 -2.80 11.70
C LEU A 120 2.42 -1.80 12.77
N LEU A 121 1.69 -0.70 12.88
CA LEU A 121 2.08 0.43 13.72
C LEU A 121 1.36 0.38 15.06
N TYR A 122 2.13 0.42 16.15
CA TYR A 122 1.64 0.43 17.53
C TYR A 122 2.31 1.53 18.35
N PRO A 123 1.68 2.06 19.39
CA PRO A 123 2.34 2.95 20.34
C PRO A 123 3.52 2.27 21.06
N SER A 124 4.57 3.05 21.36
CA SER A 124 5.80 2.54 21.99
C SER A 124 5.61 1.86 23.34
N TYR A 125 4.63 2.30 24.13
CA TYR A 125 4.33 1.69 25.42
C TYR A 125 3.82 0.23 25.31
N MET A 126 3.36 -0.20 24.13
CA MET A 126 2.89 -1.58 23.90
C MET A 126 4.03 -2.55 23.58
N TYR A 127 5.26 -2.06 23.36
CA TYR A 127 6.38 -2.87 22.89
C TYR A 127 6.66 -4.06 23.80
N ASP A 128 6.88 -3.82 25.10
CA ASP A 128 7.26 -4.88 26.04
C ASP A 128 6.15 -5.91 26.21
N ASP A 129 4.90 -5.46 26.35
CA ASP A 129 3.75 -6.36 26.52
C ASP A 129 3.53 -7.24 25.28
N ILE A 130 3.54 -6.64 24.07
CA ILE A 130 3.37 -7.39 22.83
C ILE A 130 4.54 -8.36 22.63
N LYS A 131 5.79 -7.90 22.80
CA LYS A 131 6.98 -8.74 22.66
C LYS A 131 6.90 -9.94 23.62
N GLN A 132 6.63 -9.68 24.89
CA GLN A 132 6.56 -10.72 25.92
C GLN A 132 5.45 -11.73 25.61
N LYS A 133 4.26 -11.29 25.20
CA LYS A 133 3.16 -12.19 24.83
C LYS A 133 3.51 -13.05 23.61
N ILE A 134 4.21 -12.48 22.63
CA ILE A 134 4.66 -13.26 21.47
C ILE A 134 5.70 -14.31 21.90
N GLU A 135 6.72 -13.92 22.66
CA GLU A 135 7.76 -14.83 23.15
C GLU A 135 7.15 -15.96 23.99
N GLN A 136 6.25 -15.64 24.91
CA GLN A 136 5.56 -16.62 25.75
C GLN A 136 4.66 -17.54 24.92
N GLY A 137 3.90 -17.01 23.97
CA GLY A 137 3.05 -17.80 23.10
C GLY A 137 3.87 -18.79 22.27
N LEU A 138 4.96 -18.34 21.65
CA LEU A 138 5.86 -19.19 20.88
C LEU A 138 6.55 -20.25 21.75
N ALA A 139 7.01 -19.89 22.95
CA ALA A 139 7.60 -20.84 23.89
C ALA A 139 6.60 -21.92 24.34
N GLN A 140 5.33 -21.56 24.46
CA GLN A 140 4.21 -22.47 24.77
C GLN A 140 3.69 -23.21 23.53
N ARG A 141 4.28 -23.01 22.34
CA ARG A 141 3.84 -23.57 21.05
C ARG A 141 2.38 -23.22 20.73
N LYS A 142 1.91 -22.07 21.22
CA LYS A 142 0.60 -21.51 20.89
C LYS A 142 0.62 -20.91 19.50
N LYS A 143 -0.55 -20.86 18.87
CA LYS A 143 -0.66 -20.33 17.53
C LYS A 143 -0.81 -18.82 17.62
N ILE A 144 0.10 -18.09 16.99
CA ILE A 144 0.04 -16.63 16.95
C ILE A 144 -0.25 -16.21 15.51
N GLN A 145 -1.27 -15.37 15.33
CA GLN A 145 -1.66 -14.89 14.01
C GLN A 145 -1.74 -13.37 13.99
N ILE A 146 -1.34 -12.80 12.86
CA ILE A 146 -1.59 -11.41 12.51
C ILE A 146 -2.81 -11.40 11.61
N LYS A 147 -3.81 -10.60 11.99
CA LYS A 147 -4.96 -10.26 11.16
C LYS A 147 -4.78 -8.84 10.66
N VAL A 148 -4.76 -8.66 9.35
CA VAL A 148 -4.74 -7.34 8.70
C VAL A 148 -6.03 -7.18 7.93
N GLU A 149 -6.83 -6.18 8.29
CA GLU A 149 -8.03 -5.81 7.56
C GLU A 149 -7.77 -4.50 6.81
N GLN A 150 -8.06 -4.48 5.51
CA GLN A 150 -7.96 -3.30 4.66
C GLN A 150 -9.23 -3.19 3.85
N LYS A 151 -10.01 -2.15 4.08
CA LYS A 151 -11.26 -1.91 3.35
C LYS A 151 -11.06 -0.88 2.26
N LYS A 152 -11.98 -0.88 1.29
CA LYS A 152 -11.98 0.05 0.16
C LYS A 152 -12.13 1.51 0.59
N ASP A 153 -12.83 1.76 1.69
CA ASP A 153 -13.05 3.09 2.27
C ASP A 153 -11.80 3.71 2.92
N GLY A 154 -10.73 2.92 3.08
CA GLY A 154 -9.48 3.35 3.71
C GLY A 154 -9.33 2.91 5.16
N TYR A 155 -10.30 2.20 5.73
CA TYR A 155 -10.13 1.55 7.02
C TYR A 155 -9.01 0.51 6.97
N ARG A 156 -8.06 0.63 7.90
CA ARG A 156 -6.94 -0.31 8.06
C ARG A 156 -6.78 -0.68 9.53
N GLU A 157 -6.91 -1.96 9.82
CA GLU A 157 -6.70 -2.51 11.16
C GLU A 157 -5.65 -3.61 11.13
N ALA A 158 -4.83 -3.65 12.17
CA ALA A 158 -3.91 -4.74 12.45
C ALA A 158 -4.15 -5.26 13.87
N SER A 159 -4.39 -6.56 13.98
CA SER A 159 -4.68 -7.24 15.24
C SER A 159 -3.77 -8.46 15.39
N ILE A 160 -3.21 -8.65 16.59
CA ILE A 160 -2.41 -9.84 16.94
C ILE A 160 -3.29 -10.78 17.76
N LEU A 161 -3.50 -11.98 17.23
CA LEU A 161 -4.32 -13.03 17.83
C LEU A 161 -3.39 -14.05 18.50
N PHE A 162 -3.57 -14.24 19.81
CA PHE A 162 -2.90 -15.26 20.59
C PHE A 162 -3.91 -16.41 20.83
N LEU A 163 -3.73 -17.54 20.14
CA LEU A 163 -4.65 -18.69 20.12
C LEU A 163 -4.06 -19.88 20.87
#